data_AF-A0A1G0F5Z5-F1
#
_entry.id   AF-A0A1G0F5Z5-F1
#
_cell.length_a   1.000
_cell.length_b   1.000
_cell.length_c   1.000
_cell.angle_alpha   90.00
_cell.angle_beta   90.00
_cell.angle_gamma   90.00
#
_symmetry.space_group_name_H-M   'P 1'
#
loop_
_entity.id
_entity.type
_entity.pdbx_description
1 polymer ?
#
loop_
_entity_poly.entity_id
_entity_poly.type
_entity_poly.pdbx_seq_one_letter_code
_entity_poly.pdbx_strand_id
1 'polypeptide(L)'
;MISPSPFLPDWLRQPRYHHQYLPDRLEYEPGALDRASLEHLRKLGHPLREIRPYGNMQIIVWDKRRGRLQAVSDPRSTGEGKVVLGVPVTPTPLTASRLQKSSPFSSLQWLFPH
;
A
#
# COMPACT_ATOMS: atom_id res chain seq x y z
N MET A 1 20.02 -2.06 14.50
CA MET A 1 20.36 -1.50 13.17
C MET A 1 19.70 -2.41 12.14
N ILE A 2 18.64 -1.96 11.46
CA ILE A 2 17.93 -2.77 10.45
C ILE A 2 18.70 -2.60 9.13
N SER A 3 19.26 -3.69 8.62
CA SER A 3 19.96 -3.71 7.32
C SER A 3 19.00 -3.28 6.20
N PRO A 4 19.41 -2.39 5.27
CA PRO A 4 18.55 -2.01 4.15
C PRO A 4 18.38 -3.21 3.21
N SER A 5 17.16 -3.71 3.11
CA SER A 5 16.75 -4.57 2.01
C SER A 5 16.94 -3.77 0.70
N PRO A 6 17.65 -4.29 -0.32
CA PRO A 6 17.87 -3.58 -1.60
C PRO A 6 16.58 -3.41 -2.43
N PHE A 7 15.43 -3.77 -1.85
CA PHE A 7 14.11 -3.72 -2.46
C PHE A 7 13.17 -2.73 -1.76
N LEU A 8 13.63 -2.06 -0.70
CA LEU A 8 12.82 -1.02 -0.09
C LEU A 8 12.74 0.14 -1.08
N PRO A 9 11.54 0.61 -1.44
CA PRO A 9 11.46 1.76 -2.30
C PRO A 9 11.96 2.99 -1.55
N ASP A 10 13.14 3.49 -1.91
CA ASP A 10 13.72 4.71 -1.33
C ASP A 10 12.75 5.90 -1.42
N TRP A 11 11.89 5.90 -2.45
CA TRP A 11 10.83 6.89 -2.64
C TRP A 11 9.81 6.96 -1.50
N LEU A 12 9.62 5.90 -0.71
CA LEU A 12 8.72 5.93 0.46
C LEU A 12 9.18 7.00 1.47
N ARG A 13 10.50 7.16 1.60
CA ARG A 13 11.15 8.03 2.58
C ARG A 13 11.43 9.44 2.06
N GLN A 14 11.43 9.63 0.74
CA GLN A 14 11.73 10.92 0.12
C GLN A 14 10.72 11.99 0.54
N PRO A 15 11.15 13.21 0.89
CA PRO A 15 10.25 14.30 1.25
C PRO A 15 9.22 14.60 0.14
N ARG A 16 8.01 14.97 0.52
CA ARG A 16 6.85 15.09 -0.38
C ARG A 16 6.48 16.54 -0.66
N TYR A 17 5.79 16.75 -1.77
CA TYR A 17 5.06 17.98 -2.07
C TYR A 17 3.66 17.62 -2.59
N HIS A 18 2.72 18.56 -2.46
CA HIS A 18 1.33 18.38 -2.84
C HIS A 18 0.76 19.70 -3.37
N HIS A 19 0.05 19.60 -4.48
CA HIS A 19 -0.77 20.67 -5.01
C HIS A 19 -2.16 20.11 -5.28
N GLN A 20 -3.17 20.74 -4.71
CA GLN A 20 -4.58 20.45 -5.00
C GLN A 20 -5.21 21.67 -5.61
N TYR A 21 -6.40 21.51 -6.19
CA TYR A 21 -7.08 22.62 -6.86
C TYR A 21 -7.30 23.82 -5.93
N LEU A 22 -7.95 23.59 -4.78
CA LEU A 22 -8.14 24.61 -3.76
C LEU A 22 -7.68 24.10 -2.40
N PRO A 23 -7.04 24.93 -1.56
CA PRO A 23 -6.52 26.26 -1.90
C PRO A 23 -5.38 26.16 -2.93
N ASP A 24 -5.27 27.17 -3.82
CA ASP A 24 -4.24 27.24 -4.85
C ASP A 24 -2.88 27.56 -4.21
N ARG A 25 -2.18 26.51 -3.77
CA ARG A 25 -0.83 26.58 -3.21
C ARG A 25 -0.13 25.23 -3.32
N LEU A 26 1.18 25.29 -3.52
CA LEU A 26 2.06 24.14 -3.38
C LEU A 26 2.49 24.00 -1.92
N GLU A 27 2.11 22.90 -1.29
CA GLU A 27 2.60 22.51 0.02
C GLU A 27 3.77 21.55 -0.14
N TYR A 28 4.83 21.70 0.68
CA TYR A 28 6.02 20.85 0.60
C TYR A 28 6.62 20.56 1.96
N GLU A 29 7.19 19.36 2.13
CA GLU A 29 7.98 18.96 3.29
C GLU A 29 9.39 19.59 3.23
N PRO A 30 10.09 19.78 4.38
CA PRO A 30 11.45 20.27 4.39
C PRO A 30 12.38 19.41 3.53
N GLY A 31 13.13 20.05 2.64
CA GLY A 31 14.06 19.37 1.72
C GLY A 31 13.41 18.67 0.52
N ALA A 32 12.09 18.77 0.32
CA ALA A 32 11.42 18.22 -0.87
C ALA A 32 11.76 18.96 -2.16
N LEU A 33 12.09 20.24 -2.06
CA LEU A 33 12.47 21.10 -3.17
C LEU A 33 13.74 21.87 -2.79
N ASP A 34 14.68 21.97 -3.72
CA ASP A 34 15.87 22.78 -3.51
C ASP A 34 15.57 24.28 -3.64
N ARG A 35 16.54 25.11 -3.23
CA ARG A 35 16.37 26.56 -3.24
C ARG A 35 16.09 27.11 -4.65
N ALA A 36 16.78 26.59 -5.65
CA ALA A 36 16.62 27.02 -7.03
C ALA A 36 15.20 26.76 -7.54
N SER A 37 14.64 25.58 -7.25
CA SER A 37 13.27 25.20 -7.59
C SER A 37 12.25 26.09 -6.86
N LEU A 38 12.44 26.34 -5.57
CA LEU A 38 11.54 27.22 -4.81
C LEU A 38 11.54 28.64 -5.36
N GLU A 39 12.71 29.19 -5.71
CA GLU A 39 12.81 30.52 -6.33
C GLU A 39 12.18 30.56 -7.71
N HIS A 40 12.38 29.52 -8.53
CA HIS A 40 11.77 29.41 -9.85
C HIS A 40 10.24 29.37 -9.76
N LEU A 41 9.69 28.54 -8.87
CA LEU A 41 8.24 28.42 -8.68
C LEU A 41 7.60 29.72 -8.17
N ARG A 42 8.29 30.46 -7.28
CA ARG A 42 7.85 31.80 -6.86
C ARG A 42 7.78 32.79 -8.02
N LYS A 43 8.76 32.76 -8.93
CA LYS A 43 8.78 33.63 -10.13
C LYS A 43 7.64 33.31 -11.10
N LEU A 44 7.20 32.05 -11.14
CA LEU A 44 6.03 31.63 -11.90
C LEU A 44 4.70 32.01 -11.22
N GLY A 45 4.74 32.58 -10.01
CA GLY A 45 3.55 33.03 -9.28
C GLY A 45 2.92 31.96 -8.38
N HIS A 46 3.55 30.79 -8.20
CA HIS A 46 3.01 29.74 -7.33
C HIS A 46 3.11 30.14 -5.85
N PRO A 47 2.01 30.13 -5.09
CA PRO A 47 2.06 30.28 -3.65
C PRO A 47 2.69 29.03 -3.04
N LEU A 48 3.74 29.21 -2.23
CA LEU A 48 4.51 28.11 -1.64
C LEU A 48 4.33 28.09 -0.13
N ARG A 49 4.09 26.92 0.45
CA ARG A 49 3.99 26.72 1.90
C ARG A 49 4.78 25.49 2.34
N GLU A 50 5.82 25.71 3.14
CA GLU A 50 6.46 24.61 3.84
C GLU A 50 5.52 24.08 4.93
N ILE A 51 5.36 22.77 5.01
CA ILE A 51 4.51 22.08 5.99
C ILE A 51 5.29 20.97 6.69
N ARG A 52 4.80 20.56 7.86
CA ARG A 52 5.31 19.35 8.53
C ARG A 52 5.11 18.10 7.65
N PRO A 53 5.94 17.06 7.82
CA PRO A 53 5.72 15.79 7.13
C PRO A 53 4.29 15.25 7.31
N TYR A 54 3.77 14.63 6.24
CA TYR A 54 2.38 14.16 6.16
C TYR A 54 2.23 12.81 5.45
N GLY A 55 1.05 12.21 5.65
CA GLY A 55 0.74 10.88 5.18
C GLY A 55 1.32 9.79 6.09
N ASN A 56 0.84 8.58 5.89
CA ASN A 56 1.31 7.38 6.59
C ASN A 56 1.14 6.18 5.66
N MET A 57 2.02 6.08 4.66
CA MET A 57 1.89 5.05 3.64
C MET A 57 2.33 3.68 4.17
N GLN A 58 1.53 2.65 3.90
CA GLN A 58 1.86 1.27 4.26
C GLN A 58 1.94 0.46 2.96
N ILE A 59 3.07 -0.22 2.73
CA ILE A 59 3.36 -0.89 1.47
C ILE A 59 3.54 -2.39 1.71
N ILE A 60 2.94 -3.19 0.84
CA ILE A 60 3.26 -4.60 0.68
C ILE A 60 3.90 -4.79 -0.70
N VAL A 61 5.10 -5.35 -0.73
CA VAL A 61 5.80 -5.71 -1.96
C VAL A 61 5.78 -7.22 -2.11
N TRP A 62 5.32 -7.71 -3.26
CA TRP A 62 5.31 -9.14 -3.58
C TRP A 62 6.13 -9.44 -4.82
N ASP A 63 7.31 -10.04 -4.63
CA ASP A 63 8.05 -10.69 -5.71
C ASP A 63 7.47 -12.09 -5.92
N LYS A 64 6.54 -12.21 -6.88
CA LYS A 64 5.88 -13.48 -7.23
C LYS A 64 6.85 -14.51 -7.79
N ARG A 65 7.90 -14.08 -8.50
CA ARG A 65 8.88 -14.99 -9.13
C ARG A 65 9.74 -15.67 -8.07
N ARG A 66 10.09 -14.95 -7.01
CA ARG A 66 10.91 -15.47 -5.89
C ARG A 66 10.08 -15.90 -4.68
N GLY A 67 8.75 -15.73 -4.73
CA GLY A 67 7.85 -16.04 -3.63
C GLY A 67 8.11 -15.22 -2.36
N ARG A 68 8.56 -13.97 -2.50
CA ARG A 68 8.92 -13.11 -1.36
C ARG A 68 7.88 -12.02 -1.13
N LEU A 69 7.40 -11.91 0.11
CA LEU A 69 6.63 -10.76 0.60
C LEU A 69 7.53 -9.86 1.45
N GLN A 70 7.31 -8.56 1.37
CA GLN A 70 7.84 -7.57 2.28
C GLN A 70 6.72 -6.61 2.67
N ALA A 71 6.72 -6.18 3.93
CA ALA A 71 5.80 -5.16 4.43
C ALA A 71 6.64 -4.00 4.96
N VAL A 72 6.31 -2.78 4.58
CA VAL A 72 7.08 -1.57 4.92
C VAL A 72 6.13 -0.50 5.42
N SER A 73 6.50 0.09 6.55
CA SER A 73 5.81 1.23 7.14
C SER A 73 6.51 2.54 6.79
N ASP A 74 5.75 3.60 6.54
CA ASP A 74 6.29 4.95 6.34
C ASP A 74 7.00 5.43 7.62
N PRO A 75 8.29 5.77 7.57
CA PRO A 75 9.04 6.18 8.76
C PRO A 75 8.56 7.52 9.36
N ARG A 76 7.71 8.28 8.66
CA ARG A 76 7.15 9.54 9.18
C ARG A 76 6.18 9.37 10.32
N SER A 77 5.56 8.20 10.45
CA SER A 77 4.53 7.91 11.45
C SER A 77 4.89 6.63 12.20
N THR A 78 4.16 6.39 13.28
CA THR A 78 4.21 5.10 13.96
C THR A 78 3.58 4.00 13.09
N GLY A 79 4.15 2.80 13.15
CA GLY A 79 3.68 1.63 12.42
C GLY A 79 4.80 0.59 12.26
N GLU A 80 4.40 -0.66 12.06
CA GLU A 80 5.32 -1.77 11.77
C GLU A 80 4.75 -2.58 10.61
N GLY A 81 5.60 -2.84 9.61
CA GLY A 81 5.30 -3.80 8.55
C GLY A 81 5.94 -5.13 8.89
N LYS A 82 5.14 -6.18 9.11
CA LYS A 82 5.63 -7.53 9.38
C LYS A 82 4.96 -8.55 8.49
N VAL A 83 5.77 -9.40 7.86
CA VAL A 83 5.29 -10.57 7.11
C VAL A 83 5.26 -11.75 8.06
N VAL A 84 4.09 -12.34 8.25
CA VAL A 84 3.91 -13.57 9.03
C VAL A 84 3.56 -14.69 8.06
N LEU A 85 4.45 -15.65 7.91
CA LEU A 85 4.14 -16.89 7.19
C LEU A 85 3.22 -17.71 8.10
N GLY A 86 2.02 -18.02 7.63
CA GLY A 86 1.14 -18.93 8.35
C GLY A 86 1.82 -20.29 8.53
N VAL A 87 1.60 -20.93 9.68
CA VAL A 87 1.80 -22.38 9.79
C VAL A 87 0.94 -23.01 8.71
N PRO A 88 1.44 -23.97 7.89
CA PRO A 88 0.57 -24.69 6.98
C PRO A 88 -0.55 -25.30 7.82
N VAL A 89 -1.78 -24.80 7.64
CA VAL A 89 -2.97 -25.50 8.12
C VAL A 89 -3.01 -26.79 7.32
N THR A 90 -2.57 -27.89 7.92
CA THR A 90 -2.87 -29.21 7.39
C THR A 90 -4.39 -29.26 7.32
N PRO A 91 -5.00 -29.34 6.12
CA PRO A 91 -6.44 -29.53 6.06
C PRO A 91 -6.69 -30.86 6.77
N THR A 92 -7.33 -30.80 7.94
CA THR A 92 -7.83 -32.01 8.58
C THR A 92 -8.67 -32.71 7.51
N PRO A 93 -8.35 -33.95 7.12
CA PRO A 93 -9.22 -34.67 6.21
C PRO A 93 -10.58 -34.70 6.87
N LEU A 94 -11.54 -33.98 6.28
CA LEU A 94 -12.93 -34.21 6.62
C LEU A 94 -13.17 -35.65 6.18
N THR A 95 -13.27 -36.57 7.15
CA THR A 95 -13.86 -37.87 6.88
C THR A 95 -15.19 -37.56 6.24
N ALA A 96 -15.32 -37.84 4.95
CA ALA A 96 -16.57 -37.69 4.23
C ALA A 96 -17.52 -38.77 4.78
N SER A 97 -18.08 -38.55 5.97
CA SER A 97 -19.36 -39.16 6.28
C SER A 97 -20.33 -38.50 5.32
N ARG A 98 -20.78 -39.31 4.35
CA ARG A 98 -21.80 -38.96 3.38
C ARG A 98 -23.04 -38.49 4.15
N LEU A 99 -23.17 -37.19 4.35
CA LEU A 99 -24.43 -36.58 4.74
C LEU A 99 -25.34 -36.66 3.52
N GLN A 100 -26.17 -37.70 3.50
CA GLN A 100 -27.29 -37.80 2.58
C GLN A 100 -28.30 -36.71 2.96
N LYS A 101 -28.19 -35.54 2.32
CA LYS A 101 -29.24 -34.52 2.37
C LYS A 101 -30.41 -35.03 1.54
N SER A 102 -31.42 -35.60 2.19
CA SER A 102 -32.77 -35.61 1.62
C SER A 102 -33.29 -34.16 1.67
N SER A 103 -33.31 -33.49 0.53
CA SER A 103 -34.02 -32.21 0.36
C SER A 103 -35.32 -32.51 -0.40
N PRO A 104 -36.50 -32.07 0.08
CA PRO A 104 -37.76 -32.24 -0.63
C PRO A 104 -38.04 -31.12 -1.65
N PHE A 105 -37.13 -30.16 -1.87
CA PHE A 105 -37.40 -29.02 -2.75
C PHE A 105 -36.66 -29.10 -4.09
N SER A 106 -37.50 -29.27 -5.11
CA SER A 106 -37.28 -29.27 -6.54
C SER A 106 -36.66 -27.98 -7.08
N SER A 107 -35.80 -28.17 -8.10
CA SER A 107 -35.60 -27.33 -9.30
C SER A 107 -35.31 -25.83 -9.16
N LEU A 108 -34.14 -25.41 -9.66
CA LEU A 108 -33.96 -24.21 -10.49
C LEU A 108 -32.68 -24.37 -11.33
N GLN A 109 -32.87 -24.61 -12.63
CA GLN A 109 -31.81 -24.60 -13.65
C GLN A 109 -31.61 -23.16 -14.14
N TRP A 110 -30.35 -22.72 -14.26
CA TRP A 110 -30.00 -21.53 -15.03
C TRP A 110 -29.18 -21.96 -16.25
N LEU A 111 -29.77 -21.79 -17.44
CA LEU A 111 -29.13 -21.97 -18.74
C LEU A 111 -28.50 -20.64 -19.17
N PHE A 112 -27.23 -20.64 -19.55
CA PHE A 112 -26.64 -19.61 -20.40
C PHE A 112 -26.51 -20.17 -21.83
N PRO A 113 -26.99 -19.46 -22.87
CA PRO A 113 -26.66 -19.78 -24.25
C PRO A 113 -25.25 -19.27 -24.61
N HIS A 114 -24.69 -19.88 -25.67
CA HIS A 114 -23.31 -19.75 -26.17
C HIS A 114 -23.04 -18.39 -26.83
#